data_AF-A0A9N8V2V0-F1
#
_entry.id   AF-A0A9N8V2V0-F1
#
_cell.length_a   1.000
_cell.length_b   1.000
_cell.length_c   1.000
_cell.angle_alpha   90.00
_cell.angle_beta   90.00
_cell.angle_gamma   90.00
#
_symmetry.space_group_name_H-M   'P 1'
#
loop_
_entity.id
_entity.type
_entity.pdbx_description
1 polymer ?
#
loop_
_entity_poly.entity_id
_entity_poly.type
_entity_poly.pdbx_seq_one_letter_code
_entity_poly.pdbx_strand_id
1 'polypeptide(L)' 'MRKVNSGPKTTDAYLGLLYAMEDLAVYGYLTNTRVKFVIVLAVPDAIIRDLEMKNV' A
#
# COMPACT_ATOMS: atom_id res chain seq x y z
N MET A 1 -5.80 -32.20 -1.22
CA MET A 1 -4.35 -31.97 -1.38
C MET A 1 -4.14 -30.48 -1.66
N ARG A 2 -3.80 -29.68 -0.64
CA ARG A 2 -3.74 -28.21 -0.76
C ARG A 2 -2.31 -27.82 -1.11
N LYS A 3 -2.09 -27.31 -2.34
CA LYS A 3 -0.80 -26.73 -2.72
C LYS A 3 -0.55 -25.50 -1.84
N VAL A 4 0.38 -25.62 -0.90
CA VAL A 4 0.91 -24.46 -0.17
C VAL A 4 1.89 -23.76 -1.10
N ASN A 5 1.46 -22.66 -1.69
CA ASN A 5 2.33 -21.80 -2.49
C ASN A 5 3.19 -20.98 -1.53
N SER A 6 4.34 -21.54 -1.13
CA SER A 6 5.39 -20.81 -0.43
C SER A 6 6.23 -20.03 -1.45
N GLY A 7 5.59 -19.06 -2.12
CA GLY A 7 6.33 -17.93 -2.70
C GLY A 7 6.95 -17.10 -1.56
N PRO A 8 8.00 -16.32 -1.83
CA PRO A 8 8.59 -15.47 -0.80
C PRO A 8 7.47 -14.66 -0.16
N LYS A 9 7.23 -14.88 1.13
CA LYS A 9 6.39 -13.98 1.93
C LYS A 9 7.17 -12.69 2.04
N THR A 10 7.14 -11.88 0.98
CA THR A 10 7.38 -10.45 1.09
C THR A 10 6.41 -10.01 2.16
N THR A 11 6.92 -9.76 3.37
CA THR A 11 6.13 -9.19 4.45
C THR A 11 5.47 -7.97 3.82
N ASP A 12 4.14 -7.99 3.62
CA ASP A 12 3.45 -6.99 2.82
C ASP A 12 3.80 -5.62 3.38
N ALA A 13 4.73 -4.94 2.71
CA ALA A 13 5.27 -3.66 3.16
C ALA A 13 4.24 -2.55 3.00
N TYR A 14 3.07 -2.86 2.47
CA TYR A 14 1.98 -1.94 2.25
C TYR A 14 0.98 -2.01 3.39
N LEU A 15 0.80 -0.89 4.09
CA LEU A 15 -0.12 -0.74 5.21
C LEU A 15 -1.54 -0.34 4.74
N GLY A 16 -1.70 0.05 3.47
CA GLY A 16 -2.99 0.51 2.95
C GLY A 16 -3.17 2.02 3.02
N LEU A 17 -4.38 2.44 2.67
CA LEU A 17 -4.88 3.80 2.88
C LEU A 17 -5.00 4.06 4.39
N LEU A 18 -4.25 5.03 4.88
CA LEU A 18 -4.29 5.47 6.28
C LEU A 18 -5.34 6.56 6.49
N TYR A 19 -5.54 7.41 5.49
CA TYR A 19 -6.45 8.55 5.56
C TYR A 19 -6.81 9.06 4.16
N ALA A 20 -8.03 9.58 4.00
CA ALA A 20 -8.50 10.20 2.76
C ALA A 20 -9.26 11.50 3.05
N MET A 21 -9.01 12.50 2.20
CA MET A 21 -9.72 13.77 2.08
C MET A 21 -10.35 13.84 0.68
N GLU A 22 -11.08 14.92 0.41
CA GLU A 22 -11.69 15.18 -0.89
C GLU A 22 -10.66 15.23 -2.03
N ASP A 23 -9.47 15.76 -1.77
CA ASP A 23 -8.41 15.99 -2.75
C ASP A 23 -7.09 15.29 -2.43
N LEU A 24 -7.01 14.57 -1.30
CA LEU A 24 -5.78 13.91 -0.84
C LEU A 24 -6.03 12.46 -0.42
N ALA A 25 -5.09 11.59 -0.76
CA ALA A 25 -5.03 10.22 -0.26
C ALA A 25 -3.68 9.95 0.42
N VAL A 26 -3.71 9.38 1.61
CA VAL A 26 -2.52 9.10 2.44
C VAL A 26 -2.33 7.60 2.57
N TYR A 27 -1.22 7.08 2.07
CA TYR A 27 -0.86 5.66 2.10
C TYR A 27 0.33 5.39 2.99
N GLY A 28 0.30 4.25 3.67
CA GLY A 28 1.36 3.80 4.56
C GLY A 28 2.15 2.64 3.98
N TYR A 29 3.47 2.67 4.18
CA TYR A 29 4.33 1.53 3.92
C TYR A 29 5.28 1.29 5.09
N LEU A 30 5.60 0.03 5.39
CA LEU A 30 6.58 -0.40 6.37
C LEU A 30 7.58 -1.32 5.71
N THR A 31 8.83 -0.87 5.63
CA THR A 31 9.92 -1.72 5.11
C THR A 31 10.37 -2.75 6.13
N ASN A 32 11.11 -3.76 5.66
CA ASN A 32 11.67 -4.80 6.52
C ASN A 32 12.62 -4.24 7.61
N THR A 33 13.22 -3.06 7.39
CA THR A 33 14.06 -2.34 8.37
C THR A 33 13.23 -1.54 9.39
N ARG A 34 11.91 -1.68 9.37
CA ARG A 34 10.92 -0.97 10.20
C ARG A 34 10.86 0.55 9.97
N VAL A 35 11.42 1.04 8.86
CA VAL A 35 11.22 2.42 8.42
C VAL A 35 9.81 2.54 7.83
N LYS A 36 9.04 3.52 8.32
CA LYS A 36 7.70 3.84 7.86
C LYS A 36 7.76 4.94 6.81
N PHE A 37 7.13 4.72 5.67
CA PHE A 37 6.90 5.73 4.64
C PHE A 37 5.43 6.14 4.66
N VAL A 38 5.19 7.45 4.55
CA VAL A 38 3.86 8.03 4.41
C VAL A 38 3.85 8.75 3.07
N ILE A 39 3.02 8.28 2.14
CA ILE A 39 2.88 8.82 0.80
C ILE A 39 1.57 9.61 0.75
N VAL A 40 1.65 10.89 0.40
CA VAL A 40 0.48 11.75 0.20
C VAL A 40 0.36 12.02 -1.29
N LEU A 41 -0.80 11.68 -1.86
CA LEU A 41 -1.12 11.91 -3.25
C LEU A 41 -2.22 12.97 -3.34
N ALA A 42 -2.04 13.96 -4.21
CA ALA A 42 -3.09 14.88 -4.59
C ALA A 42 -3.93 14.25 -5.71
N VAL A 43 -5.17 13.90 -5.38
CA VAL A 43 -6.04 13.10 -6.24
C VAL A 43 -7.46 13.68 -6.21
N PRO A 44 -7.72 14.77 -6.95
CA PRO A 44 -9.01 15.44 -6.90
C PRO A 44 -10.17 14.61 -7.47
N ASP A 45 -9.92 13.65 -8.37
CA ASP A 45 -10.99 12.94 -9.10
C ASP A 45 -10.70 11.44 -9.41
N ALA A 46 -9.67 10.84 -8.81
CA ALA A 46 -9.30 9.45 -9.14
C ALA A 46 -9.44 8.50 -7.94
N ILE A 47 -10.12 7.38 -8.18
CA ILE A 47 -10.18 6.27 -7.22
C ILE A 47 -8.93 5.41 -7.43
N ILE A 48 -7.98 5.55 -6.52
CA ILE A 48 -6.76 4.73 -6.51
C ILE A 48 -7.06 3.40 -5.82
N ARG A 49 -6.90 2.30 -6.55
CA ARG A 49 -7.04 0.94 -6.00
C ARG A 49 -5.74 0.52 -5.34
N ASP A 50 -5.82 -0.25 -4.26
CA ASP A 50 -4.64 -0.78 -3.56
C ASP A 50 -3.70 -1.58 -4.47
N LEU A 51 -4.23 -2.24 -5.51
CA LEU A 51 -3.40 -2.97 -6.48
C LEU A 51 -2.49 -2.02 -7.28
N GLU A 52 -3.00 -0.85 -7.64
CA GLU A 52 -2.22 0.17 -8.35
C GLU A 52 -1.13 0.75 -7.42
N MET A 53 -1.45 0.98 -6.15
CA MET A 53 -0.48 1.45 -5.14
C MET A 53 0.63 0.46 -4.84
N LYS A 54 0.35 -0.85 -4.90
CA LYS A 54 1.39 -1.87 -4.71
C LYS A 54 2.36 -1.98 -5.90
N ASN A 55 2.00 -1.42 -7.05
CA ASN A 55 2.79 -1.46 -8.28
C ASN A 55 3.58 -0.16 -8.54
N VAL A 56 3.41 0.87 -7.70
CA VAL A 56 4.24 2.08 -7.67
C VAL A 56 5.56 1.79 -6.96
#